data_AF-W7DAL5-F1
#
_entry.id   AF-W7DAL5-F1
#
_cell.length_a   1.000
_cell.length_b   1.000
_cell.length_c   1.000
_cell.angle_alpha   90.00
_cell.angle_beta   90.00
_cell.angle_gamma   90.00
#
_symmetry.space_group_name_H-M   'P 1'
#
loop_
_entity.id
_entity.type
_entity.pdbx_description
1 polymer ?
#
loop_
_entity_poly.entity_id
_entity_poly.type
_entity_poly.pdbx_seq_one_letter_code
_entity_poly.pdbx_strand_id
1 'polypeptide(L)'
;MDYLNFFKAIPAALIAIIVMTIISISLHLDLRTVGDMGNISSTLPVFLIPSIPFNLETLQIILPTALGLSIVGLLESLLTASIVDDMTNTESDKTREAKGQGIANIVTGFFGGMAGCAMIGQSVINVSAGGRKRFSTLVAGIFLMVLIIVLGNWVVQIPMAVLVAIMIMVSIGTFDWHSFEYIRKGHFTDTAVMIVTVLIVVITHNLAIGVITGVILSAILFMVKISKIYVESEIKPEKNYL
;
A
#
# COMPACT_ATOMS: atom_id res chain seq x y z
N MET A 1 -29.97 3.98 -20.55
CA MET A 1 -30.29 4.16 -19.10
C MET A 1 -29.32 5.22 -18.60
N ASP A 2 -29.60 6.46 -19.00
CA ASP A 2 -28.61 7.55 -19.15
C ASP A 2 -28.71 8.63 -18.06
N TYR A 3 -29.15 8.24 -16.86
CA TYR A 3 -29.29 9.16 -15.72
C TYR A 3 -28.04 9.23 -14.83
N LEU A 4 -26.96 8.48 -15.14
CA LEU A 4 -25.75 8.42 -14.29
C LEU A 4 -24.61 9.36 -14.71
N ASN A 5 -24.80 10.23 -15.70
CA ASN A 5 -23.70 11.05 -16.23
C ASN A 5 -23.27 12.23 -15.33
N PHE A 6 -24.03 12.57 -14.28
CA PHE A 6 -23.67 13.65 -13.34
C PHE A 6 -22.67 13.21 -12.25
N PHE A 7 -22.62 11.91 -11.91
CA PHE A 7 -21.76 11.36 -10.85
C PHE A 7 -20.33 11.03 -11.31
N LYS A 8 -19.99 11.29 -12.58
CA LYS A 8 -18.71 10.89 -13.18
C LYS A 8 -17.49 11.63 -12.62
N ALA A 9 -17.69 12.78 -11.98
CA ALA A 9 -16.61 13.63 -11.49
C ALA A 9 -16.36 13.52 -9.97
N ILE A 10 -17.31 13.01 -9.19
CA ILE A 10 -17.24 13.00 -7.73
C ILE A 10 -17.11 11.56 -7.21
N PRO A 11 -16.09 11.22 -6.41
CA PRO A 11 -15.92 9.88 -5.86
C PRO A 11 -17.14 9.43 -5.04
N ALA A 12 -17.66 8.23 -5.31
CA ALA A 12 -18.80 7.67 -4.58
C ALA A 12 -18.56 7.60 -3.05
N ALA A 13 -17.32 7.32 -2.64
CA ALA A 13 -16.93 7.32 -1.23
C ALA A 13 -17.12 8.68 -0.55
N LEU A 14 -16.84 9.79 -1.24
CA LEU A 14 -17.03 11.14 -0.71
C LEU A 14 -18.52 11.44 -0.49
N ILE A 15 -19.36 11.02 -1.45
CA ILE A 15 -20.82 11.18 -1.37
C ILE A 15 -21.36 10.36 -0.20
N ALA A 16 -20.91 9.12 -0.04
CA ALA A 16 -21.28 8.26 1.08
C ALA A 16 -20.92 8.90 2.43
N ILE A 17 -19.70 9.45 2.56
CA ILE A 17 -19.29 10.17 3.78
C ILE A 17 -20.22 11.34 4.08
N ILE A 18 -20.48 12.22 3.11
CA ILE A 18 -21.30 13.40 3.32
C ILE A 18 -22.74 13.04 3.68
N VAL A 19 -23.38 12.20 2.87
CA VAL A 19 -24.79 11.82 3.03
C VAL A 19 -25.01 11.10 4.36
N MET A 20 -24.17 10.13 4.68
CA MET A 20 -24.34 9.35 5.91
C MET A 20 -24.01 10.17 7.16
N THR A 21 -23.06 11.11 7.09
CA THR A 21 -22.81 12.05 8.20
C THR A 21 -24.02 12.94 8.44
N ILE A 22 -24.63 13.51 7.38
CA ILE A 22 -25.84 14.32 7.50
C ILE A 22 -27.00 13.52 8.10
N ILE A 23 -27.22 12.28 7.65
CA ILE A 23 -28.27 11.40 8.17
C ILE A 23 -28.02 11.11 9.66
N SER A 24 -26.79 10.74 10.02
CA SER A 24 -26.43 10.42 11.41
C SER A 24 -26.69 11.59 12.35
N ILE A 25 -26.32 12.81 11.95
CA ILE A 25 -26.52 14.03 12.74
C ILE A 25 -28.02 14.38 12.79
N SER A 26 -28.72 14.36 11.66
CA SER A 26 -30.13 14.78 11.58
C SER A 26 -31.05 13.87 12.39
N LEU A 27 -30.79 12.57 12.37
CA LEU A 27 -31.58 11.56 13.09
C LEU A 27 -31.07 11.32 14.52
N HIS A 28 -30.01 12.04 14.96
CA HIS A 28 -29.41 11.89 16.29
C HIS A 28 -29.07 10.43 16.62
N LEU A 29 -28.52 9.71 15.65
CA LEU A 29 -28.15 8.30 15.84
C LEU A 29 -26.97 8.19 16.80
N ASP A 30 -27.09 7.34 17.82
CA ASP A 30 -26.02 7.05 18.77
C ASP A 30 -24.99 6.09 18.11
N LEU A 31 -24.13 6.66 17.28
CA LEU A 31 -23.06 5.95 16.56
C LEU A 31 -21.70 6.47 17.03
N ARG A 32 -20.73 5.55 17.16
CA ARG A 32 -19.33 5.93 17.35
C ARG A 32 -18.84 6.72 16.14
N THR A 33 -18.17 7.83 16.41
CA THR A 33 -17.62 8.76 15.41
C THR A 33 -16.10 8.67 15.35
N VAL A 34 -15.50 9.31 14.35
CA VAL A 34 -14.04 9.41 14.23
C VAL A 34 -13.40 10.09 15.44
N GLY A 35 -14.06 11.12 15.99
CA GLY A 35 -13.59 11.83 17.18
C GLY A 35 -13.45 10.94 18.41
N ASP A 36 -14.26 9.87 18.51
CA ASP A 36 -14.19 8.92 19.62
C ASP A 36 -12.98 7.97 19.52
N MET A 37 -12.39 7.83 18.33
CA MET A 37 -11.25 6.93 18.07
C MET A 37 -9.90 7.63 18.22
N GLY A 38 -9.87 8.97 18.19
CA GLY A 38 -8.64 9.73 18.33
C GLY A 38 -8.81 11.22 18.04
N ASN A 39 -7.81 11.99 18.45
CA ASN A 39 -7.80 13.43 18.23
C ASN A 39 -7.28 13.75 16.83
N ILE A 40 -8.09 14.46 16.04
CA ILE A 40 -7.63 15.10 14.81
C ILE A 40 -6.93 16.40 15.18
N SER A 41 -5.59 16.40 15.11
CA SER A 41 -4.83 17.62 15.38
C SER A 41 -5.14 18.68 14.33
N SER A 42 -5.54 19.86 14.78
CA SER A 42 -5.75 21.03 13.91
C SER A 42 -4.50 21.90 13.78
N THR A 43 -3.34 21.43 14.26
CA THR A 43 -2.05 22.13 14.17
C THR A 43 -1.17 21.52 13.09
N LEU A 44 -0.21 22.32 12.61
CA LEU A 44 0.83 21.81 11.71
C LEU A 44 1.67 20.75 12.44
N PRO A 45 2.15 19.72 11.71
CA PRO A 45 3.06 18.74 12.28
C PRO A 45 4.35 19.45 12.72
N VAL A 46 4.77 19.16 13.94
CA VAL A 46 5.98 19.73 14.53
C VAL A 46 7.11 18.71 14.46
N PHE A 47 8.34 19.20 14.38
CA PHE A 47 9.51 18.32 14.47
C PHE A 47 9.61 17.72 15.87
N LEU A 48 9.71 16.40 15.94
CA LEU A 48 9.68 15.56 17.12
C LEU A 48 10.86 14.60 17.06
N ILE A 49 11.61 14.50 18.14
CA ILE A 49 12.55 13.40 18.33
C ILE A 49 11.77 12.27 19.01
N PRO A 50 11.70 11.07 18.41
CA PRO A 50 10.98 9.94 19.01
C PRO A 50 11.45 9.69 20.45
N SER A 51 10.52 9.77 21.40
CA SER A 51 10.79 9.54 22.83
C SER A 51 10.81 8.04 23.14
N ILE A 52 11.71 7.31 22.48
CA ILE A 52 11.94 5.87 22.65
C ILE A 52 13.39 5.61 23.08
N PRO A 53 13.66 4.52 23.83
CA PRO A 53 15.02 4.17 24.20
C PRO A 53 15.85 3.87 22.94
N PHE A 54 16.98 4.55 22.77
CA PHE A 54 17.94 4.24 21.69
C PHE A 54 18.85 3.09 22.11
N ASN A 55 18.28 1.90 22.27
CA ASN A 55 18.98 0.69 22.68
C ASN A 55 18.75 -0.47 21.69
N LEU A 56 19.56 -1.53 21.84
CA LEU A 56 19.50 -2.70 20.97
C LEU A 56 18.16 -3.44 21.09
N GLU A 57 17.53 -3.40 22.26
CA GLU A 57 16.22 -4.00 22.50
C GLU A 57 15.13 -3.36 21.65
N THR A 58 15.06 -2.02 21.64
CA THR A 58 14.10 -1.28 20.81
C THR A 58 14.35 -1.57 19.33
N LEU A 59 15.61 -1.63 18.91
CA LEU A 59 15.96 -2.00 17.54
C LEU A 59 15.46 -3.42 17.20
N GLN A 60 15.66 -4.41 18.06
CA GLN A 60 15.19 -5.78 17.83
C GLN A 60 13.66 -5.89 17.72
N ILE A 61 12.92 -5.05 18.45
CA ILE A 61 11.45 -5.00 18.39
C ILE A 61 10.97 -4.41 17.06
N ILE A 62 11.55 -3.28 16.63
CA ILE A 62 11.05 -2.55 15.45
C ILE A 62 11.62 -3.08 14.14
N LEU A 63 12.81 -3.68 14.15
CA LEU A 63 13.54 -4.08 12.95
C LEU A 63 12.76 -5.06 12.05
N PRO A 64 12.11 -6.13 12.57
CA PRO A 64 11.34 -7.04 11.72
C PRO A 64 10.19 -6.32 10.99
N THR A 65 9.47 -5.45 11.70
CA THR A 65 8.35 -4.69 11.14
C THR A 65 8.84 -3.62 10.16
N ALA A 66 9.94 -2.93 10.47
CA ALA A 66 10.55 -1.94 9.59
C ALA A 66 11.09 -2.58 8.30
N LEU A 67 11.69 -3.76 8.38
CA LEU A 67 12.13 -4.52 7.21
C LEU A 67 10.93 -4.97 6.37
N GLY A 68 9.90 -5.54 6.99
CA GLY A 68 8.67 -5.92 6.28
C GLY A 68 8.01 -4.74 5.57
N LEU A 69 7.84 -3.61 6.26
CA LEU A 69 7.26 -2.38 5.70
C LEU A 69 8.12 -1.77 4.59
N SER A 70 9.45 -1.79 4.72
CA SER A 70 10.33 -1.27 3.67
C SER A 70 10.30 -2.13 2.40
N ILE A 71 10.27 -3.46 2.53
CA ILE A 71 10.11 -4.36 1.39
C ILE A 71 8.76 -4.12 0.70
N VAL A 72 7.66 -4.16 1.45
CA VAL A 72 6.31 -3.95 0.90
C VAL A 72 6.20 -2.56 0.28
N GLY A 73 6.68 -1.53 0.96
CA GLY A 73 6.62 -0.16 0.47
C GLY A 73 7.42 0.04 -0.82
N LEU A 74 8.59 -0.60 -0.95
CA LEU A 74 9.39 -0.55 -2.17
C LEU A 74 8.72 -1.32 -3.31
N LEU A 75 8.16 -2.50 -3.04
CA LEU A 75 7.42 -3.27 -4.04
C LEU A 75 6.25 -2.46 -4.60
N GLU A 76 5.42 -1.88 -3.74
CA GLU A 76 4.30 -1.02 -4.13
C GLU A 76 4.76 0.19 -4.94
N SER A 77 5.86 0.83 -4.54
CA SER A 77 6.40 1.98 -5.26
C SER A 77 6.93 1.62 -6.65
N LEU A 78 7.65 0.51 -6.77
CA LEU A 78 8.18 0.05 -8.06
C LEU A 78 7.09 -0.44 -9.02
N LEU A 79 6.06 -1.12 -8.50
CA LEU A 79 4.89 -1.52 -9.29
C LEU A 79 4.10 -0.28 -9.73
N THR A 80 3.87 0.67 -8.83
CA THR A 80 3.19 1.94 -9.15
C THR A 80 3.97 2.72 -10.20
N ALA A 81 5.29 2.84 -10.05
CA ALA A 81 6.16 3.54 -11.00
C ALA A 81 6.09 2.91 -12.39
N SER A 82 6.12 1.57 -12.48
CA SER A 82 5.98 0.86 -13.76
C SER A 82 4.63 1.12 -14.43
N ILE A 83 3.53 1.09 -13.66
CA ILE A 83 2.18 1.39 -14.20
C ILE A 83 2.09 2.83 -14.69
N VAL A 84 2.65 3.79 -13.93
CA VAL A 84 2.66 5.20 -14.34
C VAL A 84 3.52 5.39 -15.59
N ASP A 85 4.70 4.77 -15.64
CA ASP A 85 5.61 4.81 -16.79
C ASP A 85 4.91 4.32 -18.07
N ASP A 86 4.16 3.22 -17.98
CA ASP A 86 3.37 2.66 -19.09
C ASP A 86 2.24 3.62 -19.50
N MET A 87 1.53 4.21 -18.54
CA MET A 87 0.44 5.17 -18.82
C MET A 87 0.95 6.47 -19.44
N THR A 88 2.16 6.92 -19.11
CA THR A 88 2.74 8.17 -19.62
C THR A 88 3.70 7.98 -20.78
N ASN A 89 4.05 6.74 -21.14
CA ASN A 89 5.09 6.38 -22.10
C ASN A 89 6.44 7.05 -21.77
N THR A 90 6.84 7.01 -20.50
CA THR A 90 8.10 7.60 -20.02
C THR A 90 8.78 6.67 -19.04
N GLU A 91 10.11 6.57 -19.07
CA GLU A 91 10.83 5.79 -18.07
C GLU A 91 11.16 6.61 -16.81
N SER A 92 10.96 5.99 -15.65
CA SER A 92 11.42 6.50 -14.35
C SER A 92 12.73 5.84 -13.89
N ASP A 93 13.47 6.54 -13.02
CA ASP A 93 14.60 5.96 -12.28
C ASP A 93 14.10 5.38 -10.95
N LYS A 94 14.09 4.05 -10.88
CA LYS A 94 13.57 3.24 -9.78
C LYS A 94 14.46 3.34 -8.52
N THR A 95 15.76 3.57 -8.71
CA THR A 95 16.69 3.80 -7.60
C THR A 95 16.44 5.16 -6.97
N ARG A 96 16.18 6.18 -7.80
CA ARG A 96 15.80 7.51 -7.31
C ARG A 96 14.46 7.48 -6.57
N GLU A 97 13.50 6.70 -7.05
CA GLU A 97 12.22 6.51 -6.38
C GLU A 97 12.39 5.87 -4.99
N ALA A 98 13.14 4.77 -4.91
CA ALA A 98 13.45 4.10 -3.64
C ALA A 98 14.13 5.03 -2.63
N LYS A 99 15.12 5.82 -3.08
CA LYS A 99 15.78 6.84 -2.22
C LYS A 99 14.81 7.91 -1.77
N GLY A 100 13.96 8.41 -2.68
CA GLY A 100 12.95 9.41 -2.39
C GLY A 100 11.96 8.95 -1.31
N GLN A 101 11.44 7.73 -1.45
CA GLN A 101 10.54 7.11 -0.47
C GLN A 101 11.21 6.87 0.88
N GLY A 102 12.47 6.42 0.89
CA GLY A 102 13.24 6.24 2.12
C GLY A 102 13.43 7.56 2.88
N ILE A 103 13.88 8.61 2.18
CA ILE A 103 14.05 9.95 2.77
C ILE A 103 12.71 10.49 3.27
N ALA A 104 11.64 10.35 2.47
CA ALA A 104 10.31 10.78 2.87
C ALA A 104 9.85 10.10 4.16
N ASN A 105 10.02 8.79 4.29
CA ASN A 105 9.65 8.05 5.51
C ASN A 105 10.50 8.43 6.73
N ILE A 106 11.81 8.67 6.55
CA ILE A 106 12.68 9.16 7.64
C ILE A 106 12.17 10.50 8.15
N VAL A 107 11.93 11.46 7.24
CA VAL A 107 11.40 12.78 7.60
C VAL A 107 10.04 12.63 8.27
N THR A 108 9.11 11.86 7.70
CA THR A 108 7.79 11.62 8.27
C THR A 108 7.85 11.09 9.71
N GLY A 109 8.78 10.18 10.01
CA GLY A 109 9.00 9.67 11.37
C GLY A 109 9.36 10.77 12.38
N PHE A 110 10.20 11.74 11.98
CA PHE A 110 10.52 12.91 12.80
C PHE A 110 9.38 13.92 12.92
N PHE A 111 8.30 13.80 12.14
CA PHE A 111 7.10 14.61 12.28
C PHE A 111 5.94 13.83 12.92
N GLY A 112 6.22 12.66 13.51
CA GLY A 112 5.22 11.82 14.17
C GLY A 112 4.23 11.15 13.21
N GLY A 113 4.55 11.10 11.92
CA GLY A 113 3.70 10.49 10.91
C GLY A 113 3.90 8.97 10.79
N MET A 114 2.96 8.32 10.13
CA MET A 114 3.01 6.88 9.84
C MET A 114 3.86 6.59 8.60
N ALA A 115 4.37 5.36 8.50
CA ALA A 115 5.06 4.90 7.30
C ALA A 115 4.13 4.92 6.08
N GLY A 116 4.65 5.39 4.94
CA GLY A 116 3.92 5.53 3.69
C GLY A 116 4.64 4.88 2.50
N CYS A 117 3.87 4.64 1.45
CA CYS A 117 4.35 4.14 0.17
C CYS A 117 3.53 4.74 -0.98
N ALA A 118 3.90 4.41 -2.22
CA ALA A 118 3.09 4.78 -3.36
C ALA A 118 1.75 4.02 -3.32
N MET A 119 0.73 4.61 -3.94
CA MET A 119 -0.58 3.98 -4.05
C MET A 119 -0.96 3.89 -5.52
N ILE A 120 -1.08 2.66 -6.03
CA ILE A 120 -1.41 2.38 -7.44
C ILE A 120 -2.71 3.10 -7.84
N GLY A 121 -3.79 2.86 -7.10
CA GLY A 121 -5.12 3.40 -7.43
C GLY A 121 -5.15 4.94 -7.53
N GLN A 122 -4.57 5.64 -6.55
CA GLN A 122 -4.54 7.12 -6.55
C GLN A 122 -3.61 7.66 -7.63
N SER A 123 -2.52 6.97 -7.94
CA SER A 123 -1.61 7.36 -9.02
C SER A 123 -2.29 7.23 -10.38
N VAL A 124 -2.99 6.12 -10.63
CA VAL A 124 -3.78 5.91 -11.86
C VAL A 124 -4.87 6.98 -12.01
N ILE A 125 -5.61 7.29 -10.94
CA ILE A 125 -6.63 8.35 -10.95
C ILE A 125 -5.99 9.71 -11.26
N ASN A 126 -4.88 10.06 -10.60
CA ASN A 126 -4.20 11.32 -10.79
C ASN A 126 -3.66 11.48 -12.22
N VAL A 127 -3.03 10.45 -12.79
CA VAL A 127 -2.53 10.46 -14.17
C VAL A 127 -3.69 10.54 -15.17
N SER A 128 -4.78 9.80 -14.92
CA SER A 128 -5.99 9.84 -15.75
C SER A 128 -6.68 11.21 -15.72
N ALA A 129 -6.56 11.95 -14.61
CA ALA A 129 -7.01 13.33 -14.45
C ALA A 129 -6.05 14.36 -15.08
N GLY A 130 -4.94 13.93 -15.70
CA GLY A 130 -3.95 14.79 -16.35
C GLY A 130 -2.77 15.21 -15.46
N GLY A 131 -2.73 14.77 -14.20
CA GLY A 131 -1.65 15.02 -13.26
C GLY A 131 -0.38 14.24 -13.62
N ARG A 132 0.58 14.88 -14.30
CA ARG A 132 1.83 14.24 -14.78
C ARG A 132 3.12 14.82 -14.20
N LYS A 133 3.02 15.86 -13.37
CA LYS A 133 4.19 16.57 -12.80
C LYS A 133 4.21 16.42 -11.28
N ARG A 134 5.40 16.57 -10.69
CA ARG A 134 5.61 16.58 -9.22
C ARG A 134 4.79 17.64 -8.49
N PHE A 135 4.40 18.71 -9.18
CA PHE A 135 3.51 19.72 -8.62
C PHE A 135 2.12 19.14 -8.29
N SER A 136 1.64 18.13 -9.02
CA SER A 136 0.36 17.45 -8.76
C SER A 136 0.35 16.80 -7.38
N THR A 137 1.40 16.05 -7.03
CA THR A 137 1.50 15.37 -5.73
C THR A 137 1.78 16.34 -4.59
N LEU A 138 2.55 17.41 -4.84
CA LEU A 138 2.74 18.50 -3.87
C LEU A 138 1.42 19.17 -3.52
N VAL A 139 0.62 19.52 -4.52
CA VAL A 139 -0.70 20.13 -4.33
C VAL A 139 -1.62 19.15 -3.60
N ALA A 140 -1.62 17.86 -3.95
CA ALA A 140 -2.42 16.86 -3.25
C ALA A 140 -2.10 16.81 -1.75
N GLY A 141 -0.83 16.79 -1.36
CA GLY A 141 -0.41 16.78 0.04
C GLY A 141 -0.74 18.06 0.80
N ILE A 142 -0.42 19.23 0.22
CA ILE A 142 -0.73 20.53 0.84
C ILE A 142 -2.24 20.73 0.97
N PHE A 143 -3.00 20.40 -0.09
CA PHE A 143 -4.44 20.52 -0.09
C PHE A 143 -5.08 19.60 0.95
N LEU A 144 -4.61 18.34 1.07
CA LEU A 144 -5.07 17.42 2.11
C LEU A 144 -4.79 17.98 3.52
N MET A 145 -3.59 18.52 3.74
CA MET A 145 -3.23 19.13 5.04
C MET A 145 -4.15 20.32 5.39
N VAL A 146 -4.36 21.23 4.44
CA VAL A 146 -5.27 22.38 4.64
C VAL A 146 -6.70 21.91 4.88
N LEU A 147 -7.17 20.93 4.11
CA LEU A 147 -8.51 20.36 4.23
C LEU A 147 -8.72 19.80 5.64
N ILE A 148 -7.80 19.00 6.17
CA ILE A 148 -7.91 18.40 7.50
C ILE A 148 -7.88 19.47 8.60
N ILE A 149 -7.02 20.49 8.50
CA ILE A 149 -6.95 21.57 9.49
C ILE A 149 -8.25 22.39 9.51
N VAL A 150 -8.81 22.71 8.34
CA VAL A 150 -10.02 23.55 8.23
C VAL A 150 -11.29 22.77 8.55
N LEU A 151 -11.40 21.53 8.06
CA LEU A 151 -12.59 20.69 8.22
C LEU A 151 -12.50 19.74 9.42
N GLY A 152 -11.47 19.82 10.26
CA GLY A 152 -11.27 18.89 11.38
C GLY A 152 -12.52 18.71 12.26
N ASN A 153 -13.18 19.82 12.60
CA ASN A 153 -14.43 19.82 13.39
C ASN A 153 -15.61 19.09 12.71
N TRP A 154 -15.61 19.01 11.38
CA TRP A 154 -16.59 18.25 10.61
C TRP A 154 -16.17 16.79 10.45
N VAL A 155 -14.87 16.55 10.25
CA VAL A 155 -14.31 15.20 10.07
C VAL A 155 -14.50 14.35 11.33
N VAL A 156 -14.37 14.93 12.53
CA VAL A 156 -14.59 14.19 13.78
C VAL A 156 -16.02 13.68 13.95
N GLN A 157 -17.00 14.28 13.26
CA GLN A 157 -18.42 13.88 13.34
C GLN A 157 -18.78 12.73 12.39
N ILE A 158 -17.84 12.29 11.55
CA ILE A 158 -18.10 11.21 10.60
C ILE A 158 -18.38 9.91 11.37
N PRO A 159 -19.50 9.21 11.13
CA PRO A 159 -19.81 7.96 11.79
C PRO A 159 -18.88 6.83 11.32
N MET A 160 -18.37 6.04 12.26
CA MET A 160 -17.44 4.93 11.99
C MET A 160 -18.04 3.87 11.05
N ALA A 161 -19.36 3.70 11.04
CA ALA A 161 -20.05 2.78 10.14
C ALA A 161 -19.72 3.03 8.66
N VAL A 162 -19.54 4.29 8.26
CA VAL A 162 -19.22 4.65 6.87
C VAL A 162 -17.79 4.28 6.54
N LEU A 163 -16.85 4.56 7.44
CA LEU A 163 -15.45 4.20 7.25
C LEU A 163 -15.29 2.67 7.20
N VAL A 164 -15.99 1.93 8.07
CA VAL A 164 -16.01 0.47 8.03
C VAL A 164 -16.53 -0.04 6.68
N ALA A 165 -17.63 0.52 6.17
CA ALA A 165 -18.17 0.13 4.86
C ALA A 165 -17.17 0.39 3.71
N ILE A 166 -16.49 1.54 3.74
CA ILE A 166 -15.44 1.86 2.76
C ILE A 166 -14.27 0.88 2.90
N MET A 167 -13.84 0.54 4.11
CA MET A 167 -12.75 -0.42 4.34
C MET A 167 -13.12 -1.85 3.91
N ILE A 168 -14.37 -2.27 4.06
CA ILE A 168 -14.85 -3.55 3.51
C ILE A 168 -14.76 -3.52 1.99
N MET A 169 -15.22 -2.45 1.33
CA MET A 169 -15.16 -2.33 -0.13
C MET A 169 -13.72 -2.31 -0.64
N VAL A 170 -12.83 -1.56 0.03
CA VAL A 170 -11.39 -1.56 -0.28
C VAL A 170 -10.81 -2.96 -0.10
N SER A 171 -11.15 -3.68 0.97
CA SER A 171 -10.65 -5.04 1.21
C SER A 171 -11.09 -6.02 0.12
N ILE A 172 -12.35 -5.93 -0.33
CA ILE A 172 -12.90 -6.69 -1.46
C ILE A 172 -12.18 -6.35 -2.77
N GLY A 173 -11.83 -5.07 -2.96
CA GLY A 173 -11.10 -4.60 -4.14
C GLY A 173 -9.62 -4.97 -4.15
N THR A 174 -8.99 -5.03 -2.98
CA THR A 174 -7.59 -5.45 -2.83
C THR A 174 -7.43 -6.97 -2.96
N PHE A 175 -8.45 -7.75 -2.59
CA PHE A 175 -8.40 -9.19 -2.72
C PHE A 175 -8.44 -9.61 -4.20
N ASP A 176 -7.39 -10.29 -4.67
CA ASP A 176 -7.37 -10.83 -6.03
C ASP A 176 -8.21 -12.10 -6.13
N TRP A 177 -9.40 -11.97 -6.72
CA TRP A 177 -10.33 -13.06 -6.96
C TRP A 177 -9.77 -14.15 -7.89
N HIS A 178 -8.80 -13.83 -8.74
CA HIS A 178 -8.13 -14.82 -9.58
C HIS A 178 -7.23 -15.76 -8.77
N SER A 179 -6.92 -15.43 -7.50
CA SER A 179 -6.18 -16.32 -6.59
C SER A 179 -6.82 -17.70 -6.45
N PHE A 180 -8.15 -17.80 -6.50
CA PHE A 180 -8.84 -19.11 -6.43
C PHE A 180 -8.55 -19.99 -7.64
N GLU A 181 -8.51 -19.39 -8.83
CA GLU A 181 -8.13 -20.11 -10.06
C GLU A 181 -6.64 -20.44 -10.05
N TYR A 182 -5.81 -19.52 -9.57
CA TYR A 182 -4.37 -19.71 -9.43
C TYR A 182 -4.04 -20.87 -8.49
N ILE A 183 -4.78 -21.07 -7.39
CA ILE A 183 -4.57 -22.23 -6.50
C ILE A 183 -4.75 -23.55 -7.25
N ARG A 184 -5.70 -23.62 -8.18
CA ARG A 184 -6.02 -24.84 -8.92
C ARG A 184 -5.10 -25.10 -10.12
N LYS A 185 -4.69 -24.04 -10.81
CA LYS A 185 -3.94 -24.12 -12.08
C LYS A 185 -2.46 -23.77 -11.95
N GLY A 186 -2.07 -23.10 -10.88
CA GLY A 186 -0.72 -22.62 -10.63
C GLY A 186 0.26 -23.72 -10.25
N HIS A 187 1.54 -23.37 -10.22
CA HIS A 187 2.58 -24.27 -9.75
C HIS A 187 2.41 -24.52 -8.25
N PHE A 188 2.46 -25.78 -7.83
CA PHE A 188 2.27 -26.19 -6.43
C PHE A 188 3.14 -25.39 -5.46
N THR A 189 4.39 -25.14 -5.84
CA THR A 189 5.37 -24.40 -5.06
C THR A 189 4.93 -22.95 -4.77
N ASP A 190 4.45 -22.25 -5.79
CA ASP A 190 4.07 -20.82 -5.68
C ASP A 190 2.74 -20.70 -4.91
N THR A 191 1.80 -21.59 -5.19
CA THR A 191 0.55 -21.72 -4.45
C THR A 191 0.79 -22.02 -2.97
N ALA A 192 1.75 -22.89 -2.64
CA ALA A 192 2.09 -23.20 -1.26
C ALA A 192 2.63 -21.97 -0.51
N VAL A 193 3.50 -21.17 -1.13
CA VAL A 193 4.00 -19.92 -0.53
C VAL A 193 2.84 -18.95 -0.26
N MET A 194 1.94 -18.78 -1.23
CA MET A 194 0.77 -17.90 -1.06
C MET A 194 -0.13 -18.37 0.09
N ILE A 195 -0.47 -19.66 0.17
CA ILE A 195 -1.34 -20.19 1.22
C ILE A 195 -0.68 -20.05 2.60
N VAL A 196 0.60 -20.41 2.72
CA VAL A 196 1.33 -20.31 3.99
C VAL A 196 1.43 -18.87 4.46
N THR A 197 1.74 -17.93 3.58
CA THR A 197 1.80 -16.50 3.92
C THR A 197 0.45 -15.98 4.42
N VAL A 198 -0.63 -16.24 3.70
CA VAL A 198 -1.99 -15.84 4.10
C VAL A 198 -2.37 -16.45 5.45
N LEU A 199 -2.16 -17.76 5.64
CA LEU A 199 -2.50 -18.44 6.89
C LEU A 199 -1.73 -17.86 8.08
N ILE A 200 -0.43 -17.60 7.93
CA ILE A 200 0.38 -17.00 8.98
C ILE A 200 -0.16 -15.61 9.34
N VAL A 201 -0.46 -14.75 8.37
CA VAL A 201 -1.00 -13.41 8.65
C VAL A 201 -2.34 -13.51 9.38
N VAL A 202 -3.24 -14.40 8.94
CA VAL A 202 -4.57 -14.56 9.54
C VAL A 202 -4.48 -15.10 10.97
N ILE A 203 -3.64 -16.10 11.24
CA ILE A 203 -3.51 -16.70 12.57
C ILE A 203 -2.80 -15.73 13.53
N THR A 204 -1.70 -15.14 13.09
CA THR A 204 -0.87 -14.28 13.94
C THR A 204 -1.39 -12.84 14.05
N HIS A 205 -2.35 -12.47 13.19
CA HIS A 205 -2.83 -11.10 13.03
C HIS A 205 -1.68 -10.09 12.78
N ASN A 206 -0.57 -10.58 12.18
CA ASN A 206 0.65 -9.82 12.00
C ASN A 206 1.20 -9.99 10.58
N LEU A 207 1.02 -8.93 9.78
CA LEU A 207 1.48 -8.88 8.40
C LEU A 207 3.01 -9.05 8.29
N ALA A 208 3.79 -8.49 9.22
CA ALA A 208 5.25 -8.53 9.15
C ALA A 208 5.79 -9.96 9.24
N ILE A 209 5.20 -10.79 10.11
CA ILE A 209 5.58 -12.21 10.24
C ILE A 209 5.27 -12.96 8.95
N GLY A 210 4.11 -12.70 8.35
CA GLY A 210 3.71 -13.30 7.07
C GLY A 210 4.66 -12.95 5.94
N VAL A 211 5.05 -11.67 5.79
CA VAL A 211 5.98 -11.21 4.76
C VAL A 211 7.35 -11.86 4.93
N ILE A 212 7.93 -11.83 6.13
CA ILE A 212 9.27 -12.41 6.39
C ILE A 212 9.25 -13.91 6.08
N THR A 213 8.23 -14.62 6.56
CA THR A 213 8.12 -16.07 6.34
C THR A 213 7.94 -16.39 4.85
N GLY A 214 7.13 -15.61 4.14
CA GLY A 214 6.93 -15.75 2.71
C GLY A 214 8.20 -15.58 1.89
N VAL A 215 8.98 -14.53 2.19
CA VAL A 215 10.26 -14.27 1.52
C VAL A 215 11.25 -15.40 1.75
N ILE A 216 11.38 -15.88 3.00
CA ILE A 216 12.29 -16.99 3.33
C ILE A 216 11.85 -18.27 2.61
N LEU A 217 10.56 -18.60 2.66
CA LEU A 217 10.03 -19.80 2.02
C LEU A 217 10.20 -19.75 0.50
N SER A 218 9.91 -18.60 -0.12
CA SER A 218 10.13 -18.38 -1.55
C SER A 218 11.60 -18.56 -1.93
N ALA A 219 12.53 -18.03 -1.14
CA ALA A 219 13.97 -18.15 -1.40
C ALA A 219 14.44 -19.62 -1.31
N ILE A 220 13.99 -20.36 -0.30
CA ILE A 220 14.32 -21.79 -0.13
C ILE A 220 13.79 -22.60 -1.32
N LEU A 221 12.53 -22.40 -1.69
CA LEU A 221 11.91 -23.16 -2.78
C LEU A 221 12.54 -22.83 -4.13
N PHE A 222 12.93 -21.58 -4.35
CA PHE A 222 13.69 -21.16 -5.52
C PHE A 222 15.06 -21.86 -5.59
N MET A 223 15.78 -21.93 -4.47
CA MET A 223 17.08 -22.61 -4.38
C MET A 223 16.96 -24.11 -4.70
N VAL A 224 15.93 -24.78 -4.16
CA VAL A 224 15.66 -26.19 -4.45
C VAL A 224 15.35 -26.41 -5.94
N LYS A 225 14.64 -25.48 -6.58
CA LYS A 225 14.31 -25.56 -8.02
C LYS A 225 15.57 -25.45 -8.89
N ILE A 226 16.49 -24.55 -8.56
CA ILE A 226 17.76 -24.36 -9.28
C ILE A 226 18.69 -25.57 -9.10
N SER A 227 18.75 -26.14 -7.90
CA SER A 227 19.62 -27.30 -7.62
C SER A 227 19.28 -28.56 -8.42
N LYS A 228 18.09 -28.63 -9.05
CA LYS A 228 17.65 -29.78 -9.86
C LYS A 228 17.91 -29.60 -11.37
N ILE A 229 18.57 -28.52 -11.78
CA ILE A 229 18.89 -28.27 -13.19
C ILE A 229 20.13 -29.08 -13.57
N TYR A 230 19.94 -30.18 -14.31
CA TYR A 230 21.02 -30.94 -14.94
C TYR A 230 21.46 -30.20 -16.21
N VAL A 231 22.75 -29.86 -16.28
CA VAL A 231 23.37 -29.27 -17.48
C VAL A 231 23.94 -30.41 -18.33
N GLU A 232 23.28 -30.73 -19.44
CA GLU A 232 23.89 -31.58 -20.48
C GLU A 232 24.81 -30.69 -21.33
N SER A 233 26.12 -30.96 -21.27
CA SER A 233 27.09 -30.33 -22.18
C SER A 233 27.16 -31.13 -23.48
N GLU A 234 26.66 -30.57 -24.57
CA GLU A 234 26.82 -31.14 -25.91
C GLU A 234 28.17 -30.69 -26.50
N ILE A 235 29.15 -31.60 -26.55
CA ILE A 235 30.45 -31.33 -27.18
C ILE A 235 30.26 -31.45 -28.71
N LYS A 236 30.22 -30.32 -29.42
CA LYS A 236 30.25 -30.30 -30.89
C LYS A 236 31.63 -30.78 -31.37
N PRO A 237 31.72 -31.84 -32.19
CA PRO A 237 32.98 -32.26 -32.77
C PRO A 237 33.50 -31.20 -33.74
N GLU A 238 34.76 -30.82 -33.56
CA GLU A 238 35.47 -29.84 -34.37
C GLU A 238 35.62 -30.38 -35.81
N LYS A 239 35.09 -29.64 -36.79
CA LYS A 239 35.23 -29.99 -38.21
C LYS A 239 36.70 -29.78 -38.62
N ASN A 240 37.44 -30.88 -38.76
CA ASN A 240 38.71 -30.89 -39.46
C ASN A 240 38.48 -30.52 -40.93
N TYR A 241 38.89 -29.30 -41.30
CA TYR A 241 39.11 -28.93 -42.69
C TYR A 241 40.53 -29.34 -43.06
N LEU A 242 40.65 -30.49 -43.73
CA LEU A 242 41.80 -30.82 -44.57
C LEU A 242 41.63 -30.16 -45.94
#